data_AF-A0A7S2K4J3-F1
#
_entry.id   AF-A0A7S2K4J3-F1
#
_cell.length_a   1.000
_cell.length_b   1.000
_cell.length_c   1.000
_cell.angle_alpha   90.00
_cell.angle_beta   90.00
_cell.angle_gamma   90.00
#
_symmetry.space_group_name_H-M   'P 1'
#
loop_
_entity.id
_entity.type
_entity.pdbx_description
1 polymer ?
#
loop_
_entity_poly.entity_id
_entity_poly.type
_entity_poly.pdbx_seq_one_letter_code
_entity_poly.pdbx_strand_id
1 'polypeptide(L)'
;DATLWMKDMPNRMKQFDPQNQPDVVRVHAGFWYYLFGKSSLTETEYNELAKLKPELIELIEGEEISKFDEILQFHVLPLLKKNPGYTLSVTGHSLGASLATMFAFRAATSENEAIIKPVTCVSVASPYVGDENYRQA
;
A
#
# COMPACT_ATOMS: atom_id res chain seq x y z
N ASP A 1 -13.67 21.07 9.71
CA ASP A 1 -12.25 21.36 9.48
C ASP A 1 -11.68 20.27 8.57
N ALA A 2 -11.11 20.64 7.42
CA ALA A 2 -10.63 19.68 6.42
C ALA A 2 -9.41 18.87 6.90
N THR A 3 -8.74 19.35 7.95
CA THR A 3 -7.61 18.70 8.61
C THR A 3 -7.96 17.36 9.26
N LEU A 4 -9.23 17.17 9.68
CA LEU A 4 -9.66 15.94 10.37
C LEU A 4 -9.66 14.70 9.45
N TRP A 5 -9.85 14.90 8.15
CA TRP A 5 -10.08 13.82 7.17
C TRP A 5 -8.86 13.51 6.31
N MET A 6 -7.75 14.24 6.51
CA MET A 6 -6.52 14.08 5.73
C MET A 6 -5.39 13.60 6.64
N LYS A 7 -4.47 12.83 6.07
CA LYS A 7 -3.31 12.31 6.76
C LYS A 7 -2.06 12.54 5.91
N ASP A 8 -1.02 13.06 6.55
CA ASP A 8 0.30 13.18 5.94
C ASP A 8 0.89 11.78 5.75
N MET A 9 1.44 11.56 4.56
CA MET A 9 2.12 10.34 4.16
C MET A 9 3.48 10.72 3.54
N PRO A 10 4.57 10.01 3.88
CA PRO A 10 5.86 10.24 3.24
C PRO A 10 5.76 10.09 1.72
N ASN A 11 6.21 11.10 0.99
CA ASN A 11 6.20 11.07 -0.47
C ASN A 11 7.40 10.30 -0.99
N ARG A 12 7.18 9.03 -1.37
CA ARG A 12 8.27 8.22 -1.93
C ARG A 12 8.71 8.66 -3.32
N MET A 13 8.00 9.54 -4.02
CA MET A 13 8.51 10.10 -5.27
C MET A 13 9.70 11.05 -5.05
N LYS A 14 9.86 11.59 -3.84
CA LYS A 14 11.00 12.41 -3.45
C LYS A 14 12.36 11.75 -3.72
N GLN A 15 12.44 10.43 -3.60
CA GLN A 15 13.69 9.70 -3.88
C GLN A 15 14.08 9.73 -5.36
N PHE A 16 13.10 9.88 -6.26
CA PHE A 16 13.31 9.90 -7.71
C PHE A 16 13.39 11.33 -8.29
N ASP A 17 12.72 12.30 -7.65
CA ASP A 17 12.81 13.72 -8.00
C ASP A 17 12.88 14.60 -6.73
N PRO A 18 14.07 14.71 -6.11
CA PRO A 18 14.23 15.43 -4.85
C PRO A 18 13.98 16.94 -4.96
N GLN A 19 14.08 17.52 -6.16
CA GLN A 19 13.99 18.97 -6.36
C GLN A 19 12.55 19.43 -6.51
N ASN A 20 11.69 18.64 -7.18
CA ASN A 20 10.32 19.07 -7.48
C ASN A 20 9.24 18.39 -6.64
N GLN A 21 9.59 17.38 -5.85
CA GLN A 21 8.62 16.67 -5.01
C GLN A 21 8.64 17.19 -3.56
N PRO A 22 7.47 17.39 -2.90
CA PRO A 22 7.43 17.68 -1.47
C PRO A 22 7.81 16.45 -0.63
N ASP A 23 8.20 16.66 0.62
CA ASP A 23 8.59 15.55 1.53
C ASP A 23 7.37 14.69 1.94
N VAL A 24 6.20 15.32 2.01
CA VAL A 24 4.94 14.68 2.36
C VAL A 24 3.85 15.00 1.34
N VAL A 25 2.97 14.05 1.15
CA VAL A 25 1.71 14.20 0.42
C VAL A 25 0.55 13.90 1.36
N ARG A 26 -0.63 14.45 1.10
CA ARG A 26 -1.79 14.22 1.96
C ARG A 26 -2.82 13.35 1.27
N VAL A 27 -3.30 12.37 2.01
CA VAL A 27 -4.29 11.40 1.56
C VAL A 27 -5.46 11.35 2.54
N HIS A 28 -6.61 10.85 2.10
CA HIS A 28 -7.76 10.66 2.96
C HIS A 28 -7.43 9.70 4.11
N ALA A 29 -7.61 10.16 5.34
CA ALA A 29 -7.15 9.49 6.55
C ALA A 29 -7.75 8.08 6.69
N GLY A 30 -9.04 7.90 6.36
CA GLY A 30 -9.68 6.59 6.43
C GLY A 30 -9.03 5.54 5.52
N PHE A 31 -8.61 5.95 4.32
CA PHE A 31 -7.93 5.03 3.39
C PHE A 31 -6.51 4.73 3.87
N TRP A 32 -5.83 5.74 4.40
CA TRP A 32 -4.51 5.56 5.01
C TRP A 32 -4.58 4.59 6.20
N TYR A 33 -5.52 4.77 7.12
CA TYR A 33 -5.66 3.88 8.28
C TYR A 33 -6.01 2.46 7.88
N TYR A 34 -6.86 2.28 6.86
CA TYR A 34 -7.17 0.94 6.39
C TYR A 34 -5.94 0.23 5.78
N LEU A 35 -5.18 0.94 4.94
CA LEU A 35 -4.12 0.32 4.15
C LEU A 35 -2.77 0.27 4.88
N PHE A 36 -2.41 1.34 5.57
CA PHE A 36 -1.12 1.54 6.23
C PHE A 36 -1.20 1.58 7.75
N GLY A 37 -2.41 1.68 8.31
CA GLY A 37 -2.60 1.54 9.75
C GLY A 37 -2.07 0.18 10.18
N LYS A 38 -1.21 0.24 11.19
CA LYS A 38 -0.64 -0.92 11.85
C LYS A 38 -1.63 -1.38 12.92
N SER A 39 -1.95 -2.67 12.94
CA SER A 39 -2.82 -3.26 13.96
C SER A 39 -2.17 -4.51 14.52
N SER A 40 -2.09 -4.60 15.85
CA SER A 40 -1.79 -5.84 16.54
C SER A 40 -2.91 -6.84 16.28
N LEU A 41 -2.56 -8.07 15.91
CA LEU A 41 -3.52 -9.17 15.91
C LEU A 41 -3.94 -9.45 17.35
N THR A 42 -5.22 -9.68 17.57
CA THR A 42 -5.67 -10.32 18.80
C THR A 42 -5.07 -11.73 18.88
N GLU A 43 -4.99 -12.30 20.09
CA GLU A 43 -4.50 -13.66 20.29
C GLU A 43 -5.28 -14.70 19.46
N THR A 44 -6.59 -14.49 19.30
CA THR A 44 -7.42 -15.35 18.43
C THR A 44 -7.03 -15.22 16.96
N GLU A 45 -6.92 -13.99 16.45
CA GLU A 45 -6.52 -13.75 15.05
C GLU A 45 -5.11 -14.27 14.77
N TYR A 46 -4.18 -14.09 15.71
CA TYR A 46 -2.84 -14.65 15.62
C TYR A 46 -2.88 -16.17 15.51
N ASN A 47 -3.62 -16.85 16.38
CA ASN A 47 -3.73 -18.31 16.38
C ASN A 47 -4.42 -18.86 15.12
N GLU A 48 -5.39 -18.14 14.55
CA GLU A 48 -6.00 -18.50 13.26
C GLU A 48 -5.03 -18.28 12.09
N LEU A 49 -4.32 -17.15 12.09
CA LEU A 49 -3.32 -16.84 11.07
C LEU A 49 -2.17 -17.84 11.10
N ALA A 50 -1.71 -18.24 12.29
CA ALA A 50 -0.65 -19.23 12.48
C ALA A 50 -1.01 -20.61 11.89
N LYS A 51 -2.30 -20.97 11.91
CA LYS A 51 -2.77 -22.21 11.29
C LYS A 51 -2.86 -22.11 9.77
N LEU A 52 -3.24 -20.95 9.25
CA LEU A 52 -3.52 -20.74 7.83
C LEU A 52 -2.26 -20.41 7.02
N LYS A 53 -1.38 -19.59 7.59
CA LYS A 53 -0.19 -19.03 6.95
C LYS A 53 0.94 -18.88 7.98
N PRO A 54 1.53 -19.99 8.46
CA PRO A 54 2.57 -19.97 9.48
C PRO A 54 3.78 -19.11 9.09
N GLU A 55 4.06 -18.94 7.80
CA GLU A 55 5.10 -18.06 7.27
C GLU A 55 4.88 -16.57 7.58
N LEU A 56 3.64 -16.15 7.88
CA LEU A 56 3.36 -14.78 8.32
C LEU A 56 3.81 -14.54 9.75
N ILE A 57 3.72 -15.57 10.59
CA ILE A 57 3.95 -15.47 12.02
C ILE A 57 5.41 -15.20 12.33
N GLU A 58 6.33 -15.85 11.62
CA GLU A 58 7.78 -15.63 11.76
C GLU A 58 8.19 -14.18 11.43
N LEU A 59 7.39 -13.45 10.65
CA LEU A 59 7.64 -12.04 10.31
C LEU A 59 6.93 -11.05 11.25
N ILE A 60 5.99 -11.52 12.07
CA ILE A 60 5.14 -10.71 12.96
C ILE A 60 5.68 -10.69 14.41
N GLU A 61 6.77 -11.42 14.74
CA GLU A 61 7.35 -11.41 16.09
C GLU A 61 7.68 -9.98 16.58
N GLY A 62 6.72 -9.39 17.29
CA GLY A 62 6.83 -8.06 17.90
C GLY A 62 6.35 -6.86 17.05
N GLU A 63 5.91 -7.05 15.80
CA GLU A 63 5.55 -5.91 14.93
C GLU A 63 4.11 -5.94 14.44
N GLU A 64 3.43 -4.82 14.65
CA GLU A 64 2.16 -4.50 13.99
C GLU A 64 2.39 -4.43 12.47
N ILE A 65 1.64 -5.23 11.70
CA ILE A 65 1.70 -5.29 10.25
C ILE A 65 0.56 -4.47 9.62
N SER A 66 0.85 -3.74 8.53
CA SER A 66 -0.19 -3.05 7.77
C SER A 66 -0.82 -3.97 6.71
N LYS A 67 -2.04 -3.66 6.28
CA LYS A 67 -2.69 -4.40 5.18
C LYS A 67 -1.88 -4.32 3.88
N PHE A 68 -1.20 -3.20 3.66
CA PHE A 68 -0.26 -3.03 2.55
C PHE A 68 0.87 -4.04 2.60
N ASP A 69 1.55 -4.15 3.74
CA ASP A 69 2.69 -5.05 3.91
C ASP A 69 2.24 -6.51 3.78
N GLU A 70 1.08 -6.86 4.35
CA GLU A 70 0.49 -8.18 4.19
C GLU A 70 0.32 -8.56 2.70
N ILE A 71 -0.36 -7.70 1.94
CA ILE A 71 -0.65 -7.96 0.52
C ILE A 71 0.66 -8.00 -0.29
N LEU A 72 1.55 -7.04 -0.07
CA LEU A 72 2.76 -6.92 -0.87
C LEU A 72 3.72 -8.08 -0.59
N GLN A 73 4.04 -8.34 0.66
CA GLN A 73 5.10 -9.28 1.05
C GLN A 73 4.69 -10.74 0.83
N PHE A 74 3.42 -11.07 1.04
CA PHE A 74 3.00 -12.48 1.09
C PHE A 74 2.13 -12.92 -0.08
N HIS A 75 1.57 -11.97 -0.83
CA HIS A 75 0.75 -12.30 -1.99
C HIS A 75 1.39 -11.85 -3.29
N VAL A 76 1.79 -10.59 -3.38
CA VAL A 76 2.30 -10.05 -4.64
C VAL A 76 3.74 -10.48 -4.92
N LEU A 77 4.68 -10.18 -4.02
CA LEU A 77 6.11 -10.43 -4.25
C LEU A 77 6.44 -11.92 -4.47
N PRO A 78 5.85 -12.89 -3.75
CA PRO A 78 6.13 -14.31 -4.00
C PRO A 78 5.70 -14.73 -5.41
N LEU A 79 4.55 -14.24 -5.88
CA LEU A 79 4.07 -14.53 -7.24
C LEU A 79 4.96 -13.91 -8.31
N LEU A 80 5.41 -12.67 -8.12
CA LEU A 80 6.31 -12.00 -9.07
C LEU A 80 7.70 -12.65 -9.12
N LYS A 81 8.24 -13.07 -7.97
CA LYS A 81 9.51 -13.82 -7.90
C LYS A 81 9.40 -15.19 -8.55
N LYS A 82 8.27 -15.88 -8.36
CA LYS A 82 8.01 -17.20 -8.98
C LYS A 82 7.80 -17.10 -10.49
N ASN A 83 7.31 -15.96 -10.99
CA ASN A 83 7.00 -15.75 -12.40
C ASN A 83 7.72 -14.48 -12.92
N PRO A 84 9.04 -14.56 -13.18
CA PRO A 84 9.80 -13.44 -13.70
C PRO A 84 9.20 -12.89 -15.00
N GLY A 85 9.14 -11.58 -15.15
CA GLY A 85 8.55 -10.90 -16.32
C GLY A 85 7.08 -10.54 -16.17
N TYR A 86 6.39 -11.00 -15.12
CA TYR A 86 5.01 -10.59 -14.86
C TYR A 86 4.94 -9.12 -14.41
N THR A 87 3.93 -8.40 -14.88
CA THR A 87 3.67 -7.01 -14.51
C THR A 87 2.55 -6.91 -13.48
N LEU A 88 2.61 -5.92 -12.58
CA LEU A 88 1.58 -5.70 -11.56
C LEU A 88 0.47 -4.79 -12.07
N SER A 89 -0.78 -5.29 -12.04
CA SER A 89 -2.00 -4.51 -12.25
C SER A 89 -2.86 -4.54 -10.98
N VAL A 90 -3.35 -3.37 -10.57
CA VAL A 90 -4.16 -3.19 -9.37
C VAL A 90 -5.50 -2.59 -9.77
N THR A 91 -6.61 -3.12 -9.28
CA THR A 91 -7.95 -2.63 -9.61
C THR A 91 -8.85 -2.59 -8.38
N GLY A 92 -9.91 -1.80 -8.46
CA GLY A 92 -10.93 -1.71 -7.43
C GLY A 92 -12.10 -0.84 -7.88
N HIS A 93 -13.21 -0.97 -7.15
CA HIS A 93 -14.43 -0.20 -7.34
C HIS A 93 -14.80 0.57 -6.06
N SER A 94 -15.32 1.79 -6.19
CA SER A 94 -15.76 2.61 -5.05
C SER A 94 -14.62 2.79 -4.03
N LEU A 95 -14.83 2.46 -2.75
CA LEU A 95 -13.78 2.45 -1.73
C LEU A 95 -12.54 1.66 -2.17
N GLY A 96 -12.74 0.49 -2.77
CA GLY A 96 -11.65 -0.36 -3.25
C GLY A 96 -10.82 0.30 -4.36
N ALA A 97 -11.42 1.21 -5.13
CA ALA A 97 -10.74 1.94 -6.19
C ALA A 97 -9.71 2.94 -5.60
N SER A 98 -10.06 3.64 -4.52
CA SER A 98 -9.12 4.53 -3.81
C SER A 98 -7.98 3.75 -3.16
N LEU A 99 -8.30 2.61 -2.54
CA LEU A 99 -7.29 1.72 -1.96
C LEU A 99 -6.36 1.15 -3.03
N ALA A 100 -6.90 0.76 -4.19
CA ALA A 100 -6.12 0.30 -5.33
C ALA A 100 -5.16 1.38 -5.84
N THR A 101 -5.62 2.64 -5.94
CA THR A 101 -4.77 3.78 -6.32
C THR A 101 -3.62 3.99 -5.31
N MET A 102 -3.92 3.98 -4.01
CA MET A 102 -2.88 4.11 -2.97
C MET A 102 -1.87 2.97 -2.97
N PHE A 103 -2.36 1.73 -3.10
CA PHE A 103 -1.51 0.55 -3.18
C PHE A 103 -0.61 0.61 -4.41
N ALA A 104 -1.17 0.92 -5.58
CA ALA A 104 -0.43 1.03 -6.83
C ALA A 104 0.65 2.11 -6.76
N PHE A 105 0.34 3.29 -6.20
CA PHE A 105 1.32 4.36 -5.99
C PHE A 105 2.49 3.88 -5.11
N ARG A 106 2.18 3.22 -3.99
CA ARG A 106 3.21 2.70 -3.08
C ARG A 106 4.03 1.57 -3.69
N ALA A 107 3.41 0.69 -4.48
CA ALA A 107 4.10 -0.37 -5.21
C ALA A 107 4.97 0.19 -6.35
N ALA A 108 4.50 1.22 -7.07
CA ALA A 108 5.23 1.89 -8.14
C ALA A 108 6.52 2.55 -7.62
N THR A 109 6.49 3.08 -6.39
CA THR A 109 7.62 3.74 -5.74
C THR A 109 8.49 2.80 -4.88
N SER A 110 8.23 1.50 -4.92
CA SER A 110 9.05 0.49 -4.25
C SER A 110 10.32 0.20 -5.05
N GLU A 111 11.46 0.12 -4.36
CA GLU A 111 12.77 -0.28 -4.88
C GLU A 111 12.89 -1.80 -5.12
N ASN A 112 11.84 -2.58 -4.78
CA ASN A 112 11.87 -4.02 -4.98
C ASN A 112 11.86 -4.37 -6.48
N GLU A 113 12.98 -4.91 -6.97
CA GLU A 113 13.20 -5.26 -8.38
C GLU A 113 12.22 -6.30 -8.93
N ALA A 114 11.57 -7.10 -8.08
CA ALA A 114 10.53 -8.03 -8.53
C ALA A 114 9.29 -7.29 -9.05
N ILE A 115 9.10 -6.01 -8.68
CA ILE A 115 8.00 -5.17 -9.17
C ILE A 115 8.46 -4.44 -10.43
N ILE A 116 8.29 -5.11 -11.57
CA ILE A 116 8.55 -4.52 -12.89
C ILE A 116 7.62 -3.33 -13.11
N LYS A 117 8.21 -2.19 -13.49
CA LYS A 117 7.48 -0.96 -13.82
C LYS A 117 7.11 -0.95 -15.31
N PRO A 118 5.99 -0.31 -15.71
CA PRO A 118 5.05 0.44 -14.87
C PRO A 118 4.12 -0.48 -14.07
N VAL A 119 3.67 0.00 -12.90
CA VAL A 119 2.52 -0.59 -12.19
C VAL A 119 1.25 0.03 -12.75
N THR A 120 0.31 -0.78 -13.22
CA THR A 120 -0.95 -0.30 -13.80
C THR A 120 -2.04 -0.24 -12.73
N CYS A 121 -2.79 0.86 -12.67
CA CYS A 121 -3.97 0.98 -11.82
C CYS A 121 -5.21 1.26 -12.68
N VAL A 122 -6.22 0.40 -12.56
CA VAL A 122 -7.52 0.60 -13.21
C VAL A 122 -8.58 0.74 -12.12
N SER A 123 -8.99 1.98 -11.85
CA SER A 123 -9.92 2.33 -10.79
C SER A 123 -11.30 2.67 -11.38
N VAL A 124 -12.37 2.21 -10.71
CA VAL A 124 -13.77 2.45 -11.15
C VAL A 124 -14.56 3.13 -10.04
N ALA A 125 -15.25 4.23 -10.35
CA ALA A 125 -16.04 5.00 -9.38
C ALA A 125 -15.25 5.40 -8.11
N SER A 126 -13.99 5.80 -8.29
CA SER A 126 -13.07 6.10 -7.19
C SER A 126 -13.39 7.44 -6.51
N PRO A 127 -13.57 7.50 -5.18
CA PRO A 127 -13.50 8.77 -4.46
C PRO A 127 -12.08 9.36 -4.48
N TYR A 128 -11.98 10.67 -4.21
CA TYR A 128 -10.70 11.37 -4.15
C TYR A 128 -9.79 10.79 -3.07
N VAL A 129 -8.56 10.45 -3.47
CA VAL A 129 -7.59 9.77 -2.61
C VAL A 129 -6.77 10.77 -1.80
N GLY A 130 -6.39 11.89 -2.40
CA GLY A 130 -5.48 12.86 -1.80
C GLY A 130 -5.63 14.25 -2.40
N ASP A 131 -4.76 15.15 -1.95
CA ASP A 131 -4.76 16.54 -2.38
C ASP A 131 -3.96 16.78 -3.66
N GLU A 132 -3.77 18.06 -4.00
CA GLU A 132 -3.01 18.48 -5.18
C GLU A 132 -1.58 17.95 -5.18
N ASN A 133 -0.92 17.91 -4.02
CA ASN A 133 0.44 17.38 -3.92
C ASN A 133 0.45 15.86 -4.16
N TYR A 134 -0.58 15.13 -3.69
CA TYR A 134 -0.72 13.71 -4.02
C TYR A 134 -0.95 13.46 -5.51
N ARG A 135 -1.63 14.37 -6.21
CA ARG A 135 -1.83 14.28 -7.67
C ARG A 135 -0.54 14.53 -8.45
N GLN A 136 0.34 15.41 -7.97
CA GLN A 136 1.60 15.77 -8.62
C GLN A 136 2.72 14.76 -8.39
N ALA A 137 2.61 13.94 -7.35
CA ALA A 137 3.52 12.83 -7.06
C ALA A 137 3.25 11.65 -8.00
#